data_AF-A0A967LE28-F1
#
_entry.id   AF-A0A967LE28-F1
#
_cell.length_a   1.000
_cell.length_b   1.000
_cell.length_c   1.000
_cell.angle_alpha   90.00
_cell.angle_beta   90.00
_cell.angle_gamma   90.00
#
_symmetry.space_group_name_H-M   'P 1'
#
loop_
_entity.id
_entity.type
_entity.pdbx_description
1 polymer ?
#
loop_
_entity_poly.entity_id
_entity_poly.type
_entity_poly.pdbx_seq_one_letter_code
_entity_poly.pdbx_strand_id
1 'polypeptide(L)'
;LAAHAESIGADAVSATPTGYFHSEGERGLVEAMAAIAEAAPVTPFYYYHIPYLSGAEMNPMRFTELALDRLPTFCGIKYSDAGTAYNLPLLRKAGPGLEFLSGSDEGYLQALAQGYEGAVGSTYNYAAPLYHRVRE
;
A
#
# COMPACT_ATOMS: atom_id res chain seq x y z
N LEU A 1 13.21 8.50 9.75
CA LEU A 1 13.40 7.46 8.71
C LEU A 1 13.12 7.99 7.32
N ALA A 2 11.93 8.56 7.03
CA ALA A 2 11.60 9.13 5.72
C ALA A 2 12.65 10.12 5.19
N ALA A 3 13.00 11.17 5.95
CA ALA A 3 14.04 12.12 5.56
C ALA A 3 15.40 11.47 5.26
N HIS A 4 15.77 10.42 6.01
CA HIS A 4 16.99 9.68 5.74
C HIS A 4 16.87 8.86 4.45
N ALA A 5 15.73 8.20 4.21
CA ALA A 5 15.47 7.43 2.99
C ALA A 5 15.59 8.32 1.74
N GLU A 6 15.04 9.53 1.77
CA GLU A 6 15.22 10.51 0.71
C GLU A 6 16.69 10.91 0.54
N SER A 7 17.39 11.19 1.65
CA SER A 7 18.80 11.61 1.59
C SER A 7 19.75 10.58 0.99
N ILE A 8 19.39 9.29 1.06
CA ILE A 8 20.17 8.19 0.48
C ILE A 8 19.66 7.77 -0.90
N GLY A 9 18.62 8.42 -1.43
CA GLY A 9 18.06 8.13 -2.75
C GLY A 9 17.24 6.83 -2.82
N ALA A 10 16.49 6.49 -1.78
CA ALA A 10 15.55 5.38 -1.84
C ALA A 10 14.46 5.63 -2.90
N ASP A 11 14.04 4.58 -3.62
CA ASP A 11 13.03 4.69 -4.69
C ASP A 11 11.63 5.05 -4.17
N ALA A 12 11.31 4.65 -2.94
CA ALA A 12 10.05 4.94 -2.28
C ALA A 12 10.14 4.81 -0.77
N VAL A 13 9.21 5.45 -0.06
CA VAL A 13 8.93 5.25 1.35
C VAL A 13 7.55 4.63 1.54
N SER A 14 7.40 3.79 2.56
CA SER A 14 6.11 3.21 2.91
C SER A 14 5.90 3.18 4.41
N ALA A 15 4.65 3.33 4.85
CA ALA A 15 4.28 3.33 6.26
C ALA A 15 2.99 2.55 6.52
N THR A 16 2.98 1.82 7.64
CA THR A 16 1.77 1.24 8.24
C THR A 16 1.10 2.27 9.15
N PRO A 17 -0.20 2.10 9.47
CA PRO A 17 -0.81 2.86 10.56
C PRO A 17 -0.09 2.58 11.89
N THR A 18 -0.26 3.48 12.86
CA THR A 18 0.16 3.25 14.23
C THR A 18 -0.70 2.15 14.87
N GLY A 19 -0.07 1.10 15.40
CA GLY A 19 -0.79 -0.03 16.02
C GLY A 19 -1.11 0.13 17.51
N TYR A 20 -0.72 1.24 18.15
CA TYR A 20 -0.97 1.48 19.58
C TYR A 20 -2.16 2.42 19.80
N PHE A 21 -2.10 3.62 19.22
CA PHE A 21 -3.24 4.53 19.13
C PHE A 21 -3.65 4.66 17.68
N HIS A 22 -4.89 4.29 17.38
CA HIS A 22 -5.41 4.38 16.02
C HIS A 22 -5.80 5.82 15.70
N SER A 23 -5.60 6.21 14.44
CA SER A 23 -6.14 7.45 13.91
C SER A 23 -7.67 7.45 13.92
N GLU A 24 -8.27 8.63 14.08
CA GLU A 24 -9.72 8.80 13.96
C GLU A 24 -10.15 8.79 12.49
N GLY A 25 -10.54 7.61 12.00
CA GLY A 25 -11.00 7.38 10.63
C GLY A 25 -9.93 7.63 9.56
N GLU A 26 -10.35 7.60 8.30
CA GLU A 26 -9.43 7.68 7.15
C GLU A 26 -8.77 9.06 7.05
N ARG A 27 -9.48 10.14 7.41
CA ARG A 27 -8.91 11.49 7.39
C ARG A 27 -7.78 11.64 8.41
N GLY A 28 -7.98 11.16 9.64
CA GLY A 28 -6.93 11.16 10.65
C GLY A 28 -5.73 10.32 10.22
N LEU A 29 -5.98 9.19 9.55
CA LEU A 29 -4.91 8.36 9.00
C LEU A 29 -4.12 9.09 7.92
N VAL A 30 -4.79 9.79 7.00
CA VAL A 30 -4.14 10.58 5.95
C VAL A 30 -3.25 11.67 6.55
N GLU A 31 -3.68 12.38 7.59
CA GLU A 31 -2.83 13.39 8.25
C GLU A 31 -1.63 12.76 8.96
N ALA A 32 -1.79 11.57 9.56
CA ALA A 32 -0.66 10.84 10.13
C ALA A 32 0.36 10.42 9.05
N MET A 33 -0.11 10.00 7.88
CA MET A 33 0.74 9.68 6.72
C MET A 33 1.39 10.93 6.13
N ALA A 34 0.70 12.08 6.15
CA ALA A 34 1.22 13.35 5.66
C ALA A 34 2.49 13.77 6.41
N ALA A 35 2.51 13.64 7.73
CA ALA A 35 3.70 13.95 8.53
C ALA A 35 4.93 13.10 8.13
N ILE A 36 4.72 11.87 7.65
CA ILE A 36 5.80 10.99 7.17
C ILE A 36 6.22 11.38 5.75
N ALA A 37 5.26 11.60 4.85
CA ALA A 37 5.50 11.96 3.46
C ALA A 37 6.16 13.35 3.33
N GLU A 38 5.77 14.33 4.15
CA GLU A 38 6.35 15.67 4.18
C GLU A 38 7.81 15.69 4.63
N ALA A 39 8.26 14.67 5.36
CA ALA A 39 9.66 14.50 5.70
C ALA A 39 10.51 13.95 4.53
N ALA A 40 9.87 13.51 3.44
CA ALA A 40 10.50 13.06 2.19
C ALA A 40 9.71 13.63 0.98
N PRO A 41 9.71 14.97 0.79
CA PRO A 41 8.79 15.68 -0.10
C PRO A 41 8.93 15.37 -1.60
N VAL A 42 10.00 14.70 -2.05
CA VAL A 42 10.17 14.30 -3.46
C VAL A 42 10.19 12.78 -3.65
N THR A 43 10.15 12.02 -2.57
CA THR A 43 10.22 10.55 -2.62
C THR A 43 8.80 9.96 -2.70
N PRO A 44 8.52 9.06 -3.66
CA PRO A 44 7.25 8.34 -3.75
C PRO A 44 6.82 7.70 -2.42
N PHE A 45 5.55 7.86 -2.06
CA PHE A 45 4.97 7.36 -0.82
C PHE A 45 3.90 6.29 -1.10
N TYR A 46 4.02 5.16 -0.41
CA TYR A 46 3.05 4.06 -0.43
C TYR A 46 2.43 3.85 0.95
N TYR A 47 1.10 3.79 1.03
CA TYR A 47 0.45 3.31 2.22
C TYR A 47 0.52 1.78 2.30
N TYR A 48 0.94 1.25 3.45
CA TYR A 48 0.91 -0.19 3.71
C TYR A 48 -0.35 -0.57 4.48
N HIS A 49 -1.34 -1.05 3.75
CA HIS A 49 -2.61 -1.52 4.30
C HIS A 49 -2.51 -2.98 4.75
N ILE A 50 -2.52 -3.23 6.06
CA ILE A 50 -2.44 -4.57 6.67
C ILE A 50 -3.30 -4.67 7.94
N PRO A 51 -4.63 -4.57 7.83
CA PRO A 51 -5.53 -4.44 8.98
C PRO A 51 -5.41 -5.60 9.97
N TYR A 52 -5.14 -6.81 9.50
CA TYR A 52 -4.93 -7.99 10.35
C TYR A 52 -3.82 -7.80 11.40
N LEU A 53 -2.75 -7.06 11.06
CA LEU A 53 -1.64 -6.78 11.99
C LEU A 53 -1.73 -5.39 12.62
N SER A 54 -2.21 -4.39 11.88
CA SER A 54 -2.25 -3.01 12.37
C SER A 54 -3.42 -2.73 13.31
N GLY A 55 -4.49 -3.54 13.26
CA GLY A 55 -5.74 -3.29 13.97
C GLY A 55 -6.55 -2.11 13.42
N ALA A 56 -6.04 -1.42 12.40
CA ALA A 56 -6.69 -0.27 11.79
C ALA A 56 -7.62 -0.73 10.65
N GLU A 57 -8.89 -0.98 11.00
CA GLU A 57 -9.96 -1.29 10.05
C GLU A 57 -10.43 -0.02 9.32
N MET A 58 -9.67 0.40 8.32
CA MET A 58 -9.95 1.62 7.53
C MET A 58 -10.41 1.25 6.12
N ASN A 59 -11.34 2.02 5.56
CA ASN A 59 -11.76 1.84 4.18
C ASN A 59 -10.65 2.29 3.22
N PRO A 60 -10.02 1.38 2.46
CA PRO A 60 -8.86 1.71 1.64
C PRO A 60 -9.22 2.58 0.42
N MET A 61 -10.44 2.48 -0.12
CA MET A 61 -10.91 3.37 -1.19
C MET A 61 -11.07 4.79 -0.67
N ARG A 62 -11.68 4.95 0.51
CA ARG A 62 -11.89 6.27 1.12
C ARG A 62 -10.56 6.91 1.51
N PHE A 63 -9.63 6.12 2.05
CA PHE A 63 -8.25 6.57 2.28
C PHE A 63 -7.61 7.05 0.97
N THR A 64 -7.73 6.29 -0.11
CA THR A 64 -7.15 6.61 -1.42
C THR A 64 -7.62 7.98 -1.94
N GLU A 65 -8.93 8.22 -1.92
CA GLU A 65 -9.53 9.50 -2.33
C GLU A 65 -8.96 10.67 -1.51
N LEU A 66 -8.92 10.54 -0.19
CA LEU A 66 -8.44 11.58 0.71
C LEU A 66 -6.92 11.80 0.59
N ALA A 67 -6.16 10.73 0.34
CA ALA A 67 -4.72 10.76 0.19
C ALA A 67 -4.30 11.49 -1.10
N LEU A 68 -5.00 11.26 -2.22
CA LEU A 68 -4.74 11.96 -3.49
C LEU A 68 -4.84 13.48 -3.35
N ASP A 69 -5.81 13.96 -2.57
CA ASP A 69 -6.00 15.39 -2.34
C ASP A 69 -4.92 15.99 -1.43
N ARG A 70 -4.34 15.19 -0.52
CA ARG A 70 -3.52 15.67 0.60
C ARG A 70 -2.02 15.37 0.47
N LEU A 71 -1.65 14.33 -0.27
CA LEU A 71 -0.29 13.77 -0.32
C LEU A 71 0.26 13.83 -1.75
N PRO A 72 1.04 14.87 -2.12
CA PRO A 72 1.55 15.02 -3.49
C PRO A 72 2.43 13.87 -3.97
N THR A 73 3.12 13.18 -3.06
CA THR A 73 4.00 12.04 -3.37
C THR A 73 3.29 10.69 -3.27
N PHE A 74 1.98 10.64 -2.99
CA PHE A 74 1.26 9.37 -2.87
C PHE A 74 1.14 8.66 -4.21
N CYS A 75 1.72 7.46 -4.30
CA CYS A 75 1.80 6.69 -5.53
C CYS A 75 0.99 5.39 -5.49
N GLY A 76 0.57 4.93 -4.30
CA GLY A 76 -0.10 3.64 -4.25
C GLY A 76 -0.30 3.02 -2.88
N ILE A 77 -0.82 1.80 -2.90
CA ILE A 77 -1.05 0.99 -1.71
C ILE A 77 -0.41 -0.38 -1.87
N LYS A 78 0.37 -0.79 -0.88
CA LYS A 78 0.65 -2.21 -0.65
C LYS A 78 -0.53 -2.80 0.12
N TYR A 79 -1.29 -3.67 -0.53
CA TYR A 79 -2.54 -4.21 -0.04
C TYR A 79 -2.38 -5.63 0.50
N SER A 80 -2.37 -5.78 1.82
CA SER A 80 -2.20 -7.05 2.53
C SER A 80 -3.42 -7.36 3.39
N ASP A 81 -4.56 -7.51 2.73
CA ASP A 81 -5.80 -7.98 3.31
C ASP A 81 -6.41 -9.06 2.40
N ALA A 82 -6.37 -10.31 2.87
CA ALA A 82 -6.94 -11.45 2.15
C ALA A 82 -8.46 -11.61 2.40
N GLY A 83 -9.00 -11.04 3.49
CA GLY A 83 -10.39 -11.21 3.92
C GLY A 83 -11.37 -10.40 3.08
N THR A 84 -10.94 -9.27 2.55
CA THR A 84 -11.70 -8.41 1.64
C THR A 84 -11.33 -8.69 0.18
N ALA A 85 -11.35 -9.98 -0.19
CA ALA A 85 -11.16 -10.54 -1.54
C ALA A 85 -10.79 -9.48 -2.58
N TYR A 86 -9.50 -9.15 -2.65
CA TYR A 86 -8.87 -8.06 -3.40
C TYR A 86 -9.83 -7.24 -4.29
N ASN A 87 -9.99 -5.94 -4.04
CA ASN A 87 -10.92 -5.10 -4.80
C ASN A 87 -10.19 -4.17 -5.78
N LEU A 88 -9.26 -4.71 -6.59
CA LEU A 88 -8.47 -3.87 -7.50
C LEU A 88 -9.33 -2.93 -8.37
N PRO A 89 -10.48 -3.36 -8.94
CA PRO A 89 -11.33 -2.46 -9.71
C PRO A 89 -11.86 -1.27 -8.89
N LEU A 90 -12.18 -1.47 -7.61
CA LEU A 90 -12.66 -0.38 -6.74
C LEU A 90 -11.51 0.55 -6.34
N LEU A 91 -10.33 0.00 -6.06
CA LEU A 91 -9.12 0.77 -5.76
C LEU A 91 -8.70 1.63 -6.97
N ARG A 92 -8.67 1.05 -8.17
CA ARG A 92 -8.41 1.77 -9.42
C ARG A 92 -9.46 2.84 -9.72
N LYS A 93 -10.71 2.63 -9.33
CA LYS A 93 -11.76 3.65 -9.43
C LYS A 93 -11.52 4.81 -8.46
N ALA A 94 -11.10 4.51 -7.23
CA ALA A 94 -10.80 5.52 -6.20
C ALA A 94 -9.53 6.32 -6.49
N GLY A 95 -8.52 5.68 -7.08
CA GLY A 95 -7.28 6.33 -7.50
C GLY A 95 -6.79 5.86 -8.87
N PRO A 96 -7.36 6.43 -9.96
CA PRO A 96 -6.89 6.13 -11.31
C PRO A 96 -5.41 6.52 -11.47
N GLY A 97 -4.59 5.59 -11.97
CA GLY A 97 -3.15 5.82 -12.18
C GLY A 97 -2.25 5.55 -10.99
N LEU A 98 -2.80 5.18 -9.82
CA LEU A 98 -2.00 4.69 -8.70
C LEU A 98 -1.59 3.22 -8.89
N GLU A 99 -0.47 2.85 -8.28
CA GLU A 99 0.00 1.47 -8.22
C GLU A 99 -0.58 0.76 -6.99
N PHE A 100 -1.17 -0.41 -7.22
CA PHE A 100 -1.66 -1.28 -6.15
C PHE A 100 -0.87 -2.57 -6.19
N LEU A 101 -0.22 -2.91 -5.07
CA LEU A 101 0.65 -4.07 -4.94
C LEU A 101 -0.05 -5.10 -4.05
N SER A 102 -0.22 -6.33 -4.54
CA SER A 102 -0.76 -7.41 -3.71
C SER A 102 0.25 -7.82 -2.64
N GLY A 103 -0.19 -8.11 -1.42
CA GLY A 103 0.70 -8.52 -0.34
C GLY A 103 0.28 -9.76 0.44
N SER A 104 -0.65 -10.56 -0.08
CA SER A 104 -0.89 -11.92 0.44
C SER A 104 -0.52 -12.95 -0.62
N ASP A 105 0.57 -13.64 -0.35
CA ASP A 105 1.30 -14.47 -1.31
C ASP A 105 0.51 -15.73 -1.69
N GLU A 106 -0.27 -16.26 -0.75
CA GLU A 106 -1.23 -17.35 -0.94
C GLU A 106 -2.37 -16.99 -1.90
N GLY A 107 -2.68 -15.70 -2.04
CA GLY A 107 -3.69 -15.14 -2.94
C GLY A 107 -3.15 -14.68 -4.28
N TYR A 108 -1.89 -14.96 -4.62
CA TYR A 108 -1.22 -14.39 -5.79
C TYR A 108 -1.95 -14.64 -7.12
N LEU A 109 -2.42 -15.88 -7.37
CA LEU A 109 -3.16 -16.21 -8.59
C LEU A 109 -4.46 -15.39 -8.71
N GLN A 110 -5.16 -15.17 -7.58
CA GLN A 110 -6.36 -14.33 -7.56
C GLN A 110 -6.02 -12.87 -7.83
N ALA A 111 -4.91 -12.36 -7.26
CA ALA A 111 -4.45 -11.00 -7.52
C ALA A 111 -4.15 -10.79 -9.02
N LEU A 112 -3.45 -11.74 -9.65
CA LEU A 112 -3.22 -11.71 -11.09
C LEU A 112 -4.52 -11.71 -11.90
N ALA A 113 -5.49 -12.57 -11.54
CA ALA A 113 -6.77 -12.65 -12.23
C ALA A 113 -7.58 -11.34 -12.19
N GLN A 114 -7.32 -10.48 -11.21
CA GLN A 114 -7.94 -9.15 -11.13
C GLN A 114 -7.15 -8.05 -11.85
N GLY A 115 -5.92 -8.34 -12.27
CA GLY A 115 -5.05 -7.42 -12.98
C GLY A 115 -4.05 -6.67 -12.10
N TYR A 116 -3.68 -7.20 -10.93
CA TYR A 116 -2.51 -6.68 -10.20
C TYR A 116 -1.25 -6.91 -11.03
N GLU A 117 -0.40 -5.89 -11.13
CA GLU A 117 0.83 -5.95 -11.95
C GLU A 117 2.09 -6.22 -11.11
N GLY A 118 2.00 -6.02 -9.80
CA GLY A 118 3.08 -6.23 -8.84
C GLY A 118 2.57 -6.81 -7.51
N ALA A 119 3.51 -7.39 -6.77
CA ALA A 119 3.26 -7.94 -5.44
C ALA A 119 4.47 -7.77 -4.52
N VAL A 120 4.23 -7.60 -3.22
CA VAL A 120 5.26 -7.45 -2.18
C VAL A 120 4.97 -8.40 -1.04
N GLY A 121 5.88 -9.35 -0.80
CA GLY A 121 5.57 -10.54 -0.04
C GLY A 121 6.81 -11.23 0.50
N SER A 122 6.59 -12.14 1.46
CA SER A 122 7.68 -12.80 2.17
C SER A 122 8.21 -14.02 1.40
N THR A 123 7.32 -14.76 0.75
CA THR A 123 7.63 -16.03 0.07
C THR A 123 8.45 -15.84 -1.20
N TYR A 124 8.41 -14.65 -1.81
CA TYR A 124 9.20 -14.33 -3.00
C TYR A 124 10.71 -14.45 -2.76
N ASN A 125 11.17 -14.30 -1.52
CA ASN A 125 12.58 -14.47 -1.15
C ASN A 125 13.13 -15.87 -1.45
N TYR A 126 12.31 -16.91 -1.36
CA TYR A 126 12.75 -18.31 -1.53
C TYR A 126 11.97 -19.07 -2.61
N ALA A 127 10.87 -18.52 -3.11
CA ALA A 127 10.01 -19.17 -4.10
C ALA A 127 9.73 -18.33 -5.34
N ALA A 128 10.46 -17.23 -5.60
CA ALA A 128 10.25 -16.37 -6.79
C ALA A 128 10.05 -17.15 -8.12
N PRO A 129 10.86 -18.17 -8.47
CA PRO A 129 10.63 -18.93 -9.71
C PRO A 129 9.27 -19.61 -9.81
N LEU A 130 8.63 -19.96 -8.68
CA LEU A 130 7.26 -20.50 -8.68
C LEU A 130 6.26 -19.42 -9.09
N TYR A 131 6.35 -18.22 -8.50
CA TYR A 131 5.45 -17.11 -8.80
C TYR A 131 5.59 -16.60 -10.24
N HIS A 132 6.80 -16.61 -10.80
CA HIS A 132 7.01 -16.32 -12.22
C HIS A 132 6.24 -17.31 -13.12
N ARG A 133 6.31 -18.62 -12.85
CA ARG A 133 5.55 -19.63 -13.60
C ARG A 133 4.03 -19.52 -13.45
N VAL A 134 3.54 -18.97 -12.34
CA VAL A 134 2.10 -18.73 -12.13
C VAL A 134 1.60 -17.55 -12.97
N ARG A 135 2.49 -16.61 -13.32
CA ARG A 135 2.16 -15.41 -14.11
C ARG A 135 2.19 -15.64 -15.62
N GLU A 136 3.01 -16.58 -16.08
CA GLU A 136 3.12 -17.02 -17.49
C GLU A 136 1.86 -17.74 -17.97
#